data_AF-A0A0C3JWA8-F1
#
_entry.id   AF-A0A0C3JWA8-F1
#
_cell.length_a   1.000
_cell.length_b   1.000
_cell.length_c   1.000
_cell.angle_alpha   90.00
_cell.angle_beta   90.00
_cell.angle_gamma   90.00
#
_symmetry.space_group_name_H-M   'P 1'
#
loop_
_entity.id
_entity.type
_entity.pdbx_description
1 polymer ?
#
loop_
_entity_poly.entity_id
_entity_poly.type
_entity_poly.pdbx_seq_one_letter_code
_entity_poly.pdbx_strand_id
1 'polypeptide(L)'
;MDEPEIFNGKGNKYFQCGYHNIEHELVFWSNLGFVFHDSCRFEAGSAQQFDHMKNFVVDCAAARSVKEHIHAIWFCIPMTENCRTITAAQQQFFNECDTGHVPVMVLLTKVDGLDLDAIEELEEEGLEVEGAEMKIAEKERELLGKWLAHIKYELNKCKFPP
;
A
#
# COMPACT_ATOMS: atom_id res chain seq x y z
N MET A 1 20.92 -4.67 -5.40
CA MET A 1 20.40 -4.21 -4.09
C MET A 1 20.92 -5.16 -3.04
N ASP A 2 21.24 -4.66 -1.86
CA ASP A 2 21.43 -5.49 -0.66
C ASP A 2 20.08 -6.02 -0.18
N GLU A 3 20.09 -7.24 0.37
CA GLU A 3 18.90 -7.82 1.01
C GLU A 3 18.75 -7.25 2.43
N PRO A 4 17.52 -6.95 2.89
CA PRO A 4 17.32 -6.42 4.23
C PRO A 4 17.61 -7.50 5.27
N GLU A 5 18.18 -7.07 6.40
CA GLU A 5 18.22 -7.88 7.61
C GLU A 5 16.98 -7.62 8.47
N ILE A 6 16.45 -8.69 9.07
CA ILE A 6 15.26 -8.63 9.91
C ILE A 6 15.67 -8.64 11.38
N PHE A 7 15.24 -7.64 12.15
CA PHE A 7 15.44 -7.57 13.59
C PHE A 7 14.08 -7.59 14.31
N ASN A 8 14.03 -8.23 15.48
CA ASN A 8 12.87 -8.07 16.36
C ASN A 8 12.96 -6.74 17.14
N GLY A 9 11.87 -6.32 17.79
CA GLY A 9 11.83 -5.12 18.64
C GLY A 9 12.78 -5.13 19.87
N LYS A 10 13.64 -6.15 20.01
CA LYS A 10 14.73 -6.22 21.00
C LYS A 10 16.12 -6.14 20.34
N GLY A 11 16.20 -5.88 19.03
CA GLY A 11 17.44 -5.80 18.26
C GLY A 11 18.10 -7.14 17.93
N ASN A 12 17.39 -8.26 18.07
CA ASN A 12 17.94 -9.58 17.72
C ASN A 12 17.59 -9.93 16.27
N LYS A 13 18.61 -10.37 15.53
CA LYS A 13 18.48 -10.79 14.13
C LYS A 13 17.64 -12.08 14.01
N TYR A 14 16.66 -12.06 13.11
CA TYR A 14 15.88 -13.23 12.71
C TYR A 14 16.41 -13.81 11.40
N PHE A 15 16.53 -15.13 11.32
CA PHE A 15 17.05 -15.85 10.15
C PHE A 15 15.98 -16.54 9.29
N GLN A 16 14.70 -16.42 9.67
CA GLN A 16 13.62 -17.18 9.04
C GLN A 16 12.77 -16.28 8.13
N CYS A 17 12.93 -16.46 6.83
CA CYS A 17 12.10 -15.84 5.80
C CYS A 17 10.70 -16.48 5.81
N GLY A 18 9.65 -15.65 5.85
CA GLY A 18 8.24 -16.09 5.75
C GLY A 18 7.37 -15.92 7.02
N TYR A 19 7.94 -15.52 8.17
CA TYR A 19 7.14 -15.09 9.33
C TYR A 19 6.98 -13.56 9.30
N HIS A 20 5.77 -13.09 9.02
CA HIS A 20 5.48 -11.66 8.91
C HIS A 20 4.96 -11.12 10.25
N ASN A 21 5.69 -10.17 10.83
CA ASN A 21 5.28 -9.41 11.99
C ASN A 21 5.63 -7.95 11.74
N ILE A 22 4.65 -7.05 11.85
CA ILE A 22 4.83 -5.61 11.61
C ILE A 22 5.82 -4.99 12.61
N GLU A 23 5.95 -5.55 13.81
CA GLU A 23 6.93 -5.10 14.80
C GLU A 23 8.37 -5.48 14.45
N HIS A 24 8.59 -6.31 13.43
CA HIS A 24 9.94 -6.61 12.95
C HIS A 24 10.47 -5.49 12.07
N GLU A 25 11.72 -5.11 12.33
CA GLU A 25 12.44 -4.07 11.63
C GLU A 25 13.16 -4.68 10.43
N LEU A 26 12.89 -4.14 9.24
CA LEU A 26 13.63 -4.41 8.02
C LEU A 26 14.68 -3.31 7.83
N VAL A 27 15.95 -3.68 7.94
CA VAL A 27 17.08 -2.73 7.90
C VAL A 27 18.01 -3.09 6.75
N PHE A 28 18.35 -2.10 5.93
CA PHE A 28 19.30 -2.25 4.83
C PHE A 28 20.67 -1.72 5.25
N TRP A 29 21.74 -2.48 5.03
CA TRP A 29 23.10 -2.04 5.36
C TRP A 29 23.54 -0.85 4.52
N SER A 30 23.05 -0.77 3.29
CA SER A 30 23.26 0.38 2.42
C SER A 30 22.63 1.67 2.96
N ASN A 31 21.64 1.56 3.85
CA ASN A 31 20.90 2.71 4.36
C ASN A 31 20.36 2.51 5.79
N LEU A 32 21.27 2.53 6.77
CA LEU A 32 20.95 2.40 8.20
C LEU A 32 20.10 3.56 8.77
N GLY A 33 19.87 4.62 7.99
CA GLY A 33 19.02 5.74 8.39
C GLY A 33 17.52 5.43 8.28
N PHE A 34 17.15 4.31 7.68
CA PHE A 34 15.76 3.90 7.49
C PHE A 34 15.50 2.52 8.09
N VAL A 35 14.36 2.43 8.75
CA VAL A 35 13.80 1.19 9.28
C VAL A 35 12.42 1.03 8.64
N PHE A 36 12.18 -0.12 8.03
CA PHE A 36 10.90 -0.41 7.40
C PHE A 36 10.14 -1.46 8.21
N HIS A 37 8.83 -1.30 8.27
CA HIS A 37 7.90 -2.24 8.89
C HIS A 37 6.90 -2.68 7.83
N ASP A 38 6.73 -3.99 7.66
CA ASP A 38 5.79 -4.57 6.70
C ASP A 38 4.56 -5.12 7.44
N SER A 39 3.38 -4.55 7.17
CA SER A 39 2.13 -4.95 7.81
C SER A 39 1.60 -6.31 7.34
N CYS A 40 2.18 -6.87 6.28
CA CYS A 40 1.60 -7.96 5.50
C CYS A 40 0.27 -7.57 4.84
N ARG A 41 -0.22 -8.39 3.89
CA ARG A 41 -1.51 -8.13 3.24
C ARG A 41 -2.66 -8.40 4.20
N PHE A 42 -3.61 -7.47 4.24
CA PHE A 42 -4.91 -7.68 4.88
C PHE A 42 -5.80 -8.47 3.92
N GLU A 43 -6.08 -9.73 4.24
CA GLU A 43 -7.14 -10.48 3.57
C GLU A 43 -8.48 -10.15 4.23
N ALA A 44 -9.55 -10.10 3.42
CA ALA A 44 -10.89 -9.87 3.94
C ALA A 44 -11.27 -10.97 4.94
N GLY A 45 -11.33 -10.64 6.24
CA GLY A 45 -11.76 -11.54 7.31
C GLY A 45 -10.78 -11.70 8.48
N SER A 46 -9.57 -11.15 8.42
CA SER A 46 -8.58 -11.25 9.50
C SER A 46 -8.61 -10.02 10.44
N ALA A 47 -9.70 -9.85 11.19
CA ALA A 47 -9.84 -8.76 12.16
C ALA A 47 -8.62 -8.63 13.09
N GLN A 48 -8.02 -9.77 13.47
CA GLN A 48 -6.80 -9.81 14.30
C GLN A 48 -5.57 -9.15 13.64
N GLN A 49 -5.39 -9.31 12.32
CA GLN A 49 -4.26 -8.70 11.60
C GLN A 49 -4.45 -7.17 11.50
N PHE A 50 -5.69 -6.74 11.26
CA PHE A 50 -6.03 -5.32 11.27
C PHE A 50 -5.82 -4.69 12.65
N ASP A 51 -6.36 -5.30 13.71
CA ASP A 51 -6.19 -4.79 15.07
C ASP A 51 -4.72 -4.72 15.48
N HIS A 52 -3.93 -5.73 15.11
CA HIS A 52 -2.50 -5.74 15.40
C HIS A 52 -1.76 -4.60 14.69
N MET A 53 -2.00 -4.39 13.39
CA MET A 53 -1.42 -3.26 12.67
C MET A 53 -1.89 -1.91 13.22
N LYS A 54 -3.17 -1.77 13.53
CA LYS A 54 -3.74 -0.54 14.06
C LYS A 54 -3.10 -0.19 15.40
N ASN A 55 -2.97 -1.16 16.30
CA ASN A 55 -2.31 -0.95 17.58
C ASN A 55 -0.84 -0.56 17.39
N PHE A 56 -0.11 -1.24 16.49
CA PHE A 56 1.26 -0.86 16.15
C PHE A 56 1.37 0.59 15.66
N VAL A 57 0.51 1.00 14.73
CA VAL A 57 0.51 2.37 14.19
C VAL A 57 0.20 3.40 15.29
N VAL A 58 -0.80 3.15 16.12
CA VAL A 58 -1.19 4.05 17.21
C VAL A 58 -0.09 4.15 18.27
N ASP A 59 0.50 3.02 18.67
CA ASP A 59 1.56 2.98 19.67
C ASP A 59 2.82 3.71 19.18
N CYS A 60 3.23 3.47 17.93
CA CYS A 60 4.35 4.16 17.32
C CYS A 60 4.07 5.66 17.10
N ALA A 61 2.85 6.03 16.70
CA ALA A 61 2.47 7.45 16.55
C ALA A 61 2.43 8.20 17.90
N ALA A 62 2.16 7.49 19.01
CA ALA A 62 2.16 8.03 20.36
C ALA A 62 3.55 7.98 21.04
N ALA A 63 4.54 7.32 20.42
CA ALA A 63 5.86 7.13 21.00
C ALA A 63 6.58 8.47 21.20
N ARG A 64 7.18 8.65 22.39
CA ARG A 64 7.92 9.88 22.73
C ARG A 64 9.32 9.90 22.14
N SER A 65 9.88 8.72 21.85
CA SER A 65 11.20 8.57 21.27
C SER A 65 11.11 8.59 19.76
N VAL A 66 11.92 9.44 19.13
CA VAL A 66 12.03 9.50 17.66
C VAL A 66 12.40 8.14 17.06
N LYS A 67 13.14 7.30 17.80
CA LYS A 67 13.55 5.97 17.33
C LYS A 67 12.41 4.95 17.28
N GLU A 68 11.39 5.14 18.12
CA GLU A 68 10.23 4.23 18.23
C GLU A 68 9.04 4.76 17.43
N HIS A 69 9.17 5.97 16.88
CA HIS A 69 8.13 6.67 16.16
C HIS A 69 8.17 6.29 14.67
N ILE A 70 7.01 5.94 14.10
CA ILE A 70 6.88 5.79 12.64
C ILE A 70 6.77 7.16 12.00
N HIS A 71 7.62 7.44 11.02
CA HIS A 71 7.73 8.79 10.44
C HIS A 71 6.78 9.03 9.27
N ALA A 72 6.39 7.96 8.58
CA ALA A 72 5.48 7.99 7.46
C ALA A 72 4.90 6.59 7.24
N ILE A 73 3.73 6.53 6.63
CA ILE A 73 3.08 5.27 6.22
C ILE A 73 2.95 5.29 4.70
N TRP A 74 3.38 4.20 4.05
CA TRP A 74 3.10 3.93 2.64
C TRP A 74 1.94 2.96 2.55
N PHE A 75 0.78 3.45 2.10
CA PHE A 75 -0.42 2.64 1.93
C PHE A 75 -0.55 2.18 0.48
N CYS A 76 -0.17 0.93 0.20
CA CYS A 76 -0.09 0.39 -1.14
C CYS A 76 -1.44 -0.18 -1.63
N ILE A 77 -1.97 0.37 -2.73
CA ILE A 77 -3.16 -0.12 -3.43
C ILE A 77 -2.72 -0.71 -4.78
N PRO A 78 -2.92 -2.02 -5.03
CA PRO A 78 -2.50 -2.64 -6.29
C PRO A 78 -3.53 -2.42 -7.41
N MET A 79 -3.08 -1.94 -8.57
CA MET A 79 -3.83 -1.71 -9.83
C MET A 79 -4.08 -3.01 -10.61
N THR A 80 -4.59 -4.04 -9.93
CA THR A 80 -4.99 -5.34 -10.52
C THR A 80 -6.50 -5.50 -10.48
N GLU A 81 -7.10 -6.42 -11.24
CA GLU A 81 -8.56 -6.60 -11.51
C GLU A 81 -9.57 -6.35 -10.37
N ASN A 82 -9.17 -6.51 -9.10
CA ASN A 82 -9.96 -6.09 -7.93
C ASN A 82 -9.95 -4.56 -7.68
N CYS A 83 -9.34 -3.76 -8.57
CA CYS A 83 -9.11 -2.33 -8.35
C CYS A 83 -10.37 -1.48 -8.45
N ARG A 84 -11.46 -2.03 -9.02
CA ARG A 84 -12.75 -1.34 -9.30
C ARG A 84 -13.43 -0.75 -8.08
N THR A 85 -12.95 -1.05 -6.88
CA THR A 85 -13.45 -0.47 -5.63
C THR A 85 -12.35 -0.39 -4.57
N ILE A 86 -12.37 0.68 -3.78
CA ILE A 86 -11.71 0.66 -2.46
C ILE A 86 -12.33 -0.48 -1.65
N THR A 87 -11.50 -1.43 -1.21
CA THR A 87 -11.98 -2.60 -0.47
C THR A 87 -12.46 -2.20 0.92
N ALA A 88 -13.33 -3.02 1.53
CA ALA A 88 -13.80 -2.79 2.89
C ALA A 88 -12.63 -2.68 3.90
N ALA A 89 -11.57 -3.48 3.73
CA ALA A 89 -10.37 -3.40 4.56
C ALA A 89 -9.62 -2.07 4.41
N GLN A 90 -9.54 -1.53 3.19
CA GLN A 90 -8.93 -0.22 2.95
C GLN A 90 -9.77 0.89 3.59
N GLN A 91 -11.10 0.86 3.41
CA GLN A 91 -12.00 1.80 4.08
C GLN A 91 -11.90 1.68 5.61
N GLN A 92 -11.75 0.47 6.13
CA GLN A 92 -11.61 0.23 7.56
C GLN A 92 -10.36 0.94 8.12
N PHE A 93 -9.22 0.87 7.42
CA PHE A 93 -8.01 1.61 7.80
C PHE A 93 -8.29 3.12 7.94
N PHE A 94 -8.79 3.76 6.87
CA PHE A 94 -9.01 5.20 6.86
C PHE A 94 -10.21 5.65 7.73
N ASN A 95 -11.03 4.74 8.26
CA ASN A 95 -12.12 5.08 9.17
C ASN A 95 -11.81 4.80 10.64
N GLU A 96 -10.97 3.80 10.92
CA GLU A 96 -10.75 3.29 12.27
C GLU A 96 -9.32 3.49 12.79
N CYS A 97 -8.34 3.72 11.92
CA CYS A 97 -6.94 3.92 12.28
C CYS A 97 -6.61 5.41 12.33
N ASP A 98 -6.53 5.98 13.54
CA ASP A 98 -6.06 7.35 13.75
C ASP A 98 -4.52 7.34 13.76
N THR A 99 -3.92 7.80 12.67
CA THR A 99 -2.45 7.87 12.53
C THR A 99 -1.85 9.09 13.24
N GLY A 100 -2.68 9.92 13.90
CA GLY A 100 -2.24 11.14 14.57
C GLY A 100 -1.57 12.12 13.62
N HIS A 101 -0.28 12.35 13.83
CA HIS A 101 0.52 13.26 13.00
C HIS A 101 1.33 12.53 11.92
N VAL A 102 1.23 11.20 11.85
CA VAL A 102 2.00 10.39 10.90
C VAL A 102 1.34 10.51 9.52
N PRO A 103 2.06 11.04 8.51
CA PRO A 103 1.52 11.20 7.16
C PRO A 103 1.32 9.84 6.48
N VAL A 104 0.20 9.67 5.79
CA VAL A 104 -0.12 8.48 5.01
C VAL A 104 -0.04 8.81 3.52
N MET A 105 0.94 8.25 2.83
CA MET A 105 1.07 8.36 1.38
C MET A 105 0.44 7.13 0.71
N VAL A 106 -0.61 7.35 -0.07
CA VAL A 106 -1.23 6.28 -0.87
C VAL A 106 -0.40 6.06 -2.13
N LEU A 107 0.09 4.82 -2.32
CA LEU A 107 0.88 4.41 -3.47
C LEU A 107 0.07 3.46 -4.33
N LEU A 108 -0.13 3.83 -5.59
CA LEU A 108 -0.72 2.94 -6.60
C LEU A 108 0.39 2.08 -7.17
N THR A 109 0.26 0.76 -7.01
CA THR A 109 1.29 -0.22 -7.37
C THR A 109 0.77 -1.15 -8.45
N LYS A 110 1.65 -1.93 -9.10
CA LYS A 110 1.26 -2.87 -10.17
C LYS A 110 0.51 -2.22 -11.34
N VAL A 111 0.97 -1.05 -11.76
CA VAL A 111 0.36 -0.30 -12.87
C VAL A 111 0.42 -1.05 -14.19
N ASP A 112 1.33 -2.02 -14.32
CA ASP A 112 1.41 -2.99 -15.42
C ASP A 112 0.15 -3.87 -15.57
N GLY A 113 -0.71 -3.92 -14.55
CA GLY A 113 -2.04 -4.54 -14.66
C GLY A 113 -3.02 -3.73 -15.52
N LEU A 114 -2.79 -2.42 -15.68
CA LEU A 114 -3.66 -1.54 -16.48
C LEU A 114 -3.54 -1.79 -17.98
N ASP A 115 -2.42 -2.34 -18.45
CA ASP A 115 -2.20 -2.67 -19.85
C ASP A 115 -3.28 -3.66 -20.34
N LEU A 116 -3.61 -4.66 -19.51
CA LEU A 116 -4.65 -5.64 -19.81
C LEU A 116 -6.05 -5.01 -19.80
N ASP A 117 -6.36 -4.18 -18.80
CA ASP A 117 -7.63 -3.43 -18.74
C ASP A 117 -7.79 -2.51 -19.97
N ALA A 118 -6.70 -1.86 -20.39
CA ALA A 118 -6.69 -0.96 -21.55
C ALA A 118 -6.94 -1.73 -22.86
N ILE A 119 -6.32 -2.90 -23.02
CA ILE A 119 -6.55 -3.76 -24.19
C ILE A 119 -7.99 -4.25 -24.22
N GLU A 120 -8.53 -4.74 -23.10
CA GLU A 120 -9.90 -5.23 -23.00
C GLU A 120 -10.92 -4.12 -23.36
N GLU A 121 -10.77 -2.91 -22.80
CA GLU A 121 -11.66 -1.79 -23.15
C GLU A 121 -11.54 -1.37 -24.64
N LEU A 122 -10.33 -1.40 -25.22
CA LEU A 122 -10.14 -1.07 -26.64
C LEU A 122 -10.75 -2.12 -27.57
N GLU A 123 -10.70 -3.41 -27.20
CA GLU A 123 -11.37 -4.50 -27.91
C GLU A 123 -12.89 -4.37 -27.85
N GLU A 124 -13.45 -4.01 -26.68
CA GLU A 124 -14.88 -3.72 -26.52
C GLU A 124 -15.34 -2.51 -27.36
N GLU A 125 -14.48 -1.51 -27.52
CA GLU A 125 -14.70 -0.34 -28.40
C GLU A 125 -14.54 -0.68 -29.91
N GLY A 126 -14.14 -1.91 -30.25
CA GLY A 126 -14.02 -2.39 -31.62
C GLY A 126 -12.79 -1.86 -32.37
N LEU A 127 -11.76 -1.42 -31.66
CA LEU A 127 -10.52 -0.90 -32.25
C LEU A 127 -9.50 -2.03 -32.46
N GLU A 128 -8.90 -2.09 -33.65
CA GLU A 128 -7.79 -3.02 -33.91
C GLU A 128 -6.57 -2.64 -33.03
N VAL A 129 -6.11 -3.62 -32.25
CA VAL A 129 -4.97 -3.52 -31.33
C VAL A 129 -3.62 -3.65 -32.07
N GLU A 130 -3.63 -4.08 -33.34
CA GLU A 130 -2.43 -4.30 -34.12
C GLU A 130 -1.72 -2.96 -34.45
N GLY A 131 -0.51 -2.76 -33.90
CA GLY A 131 0.23 -1.50 -34.00
C GLY A 131 -0.24 -0.39 -33.06
N ALA A 132 -1.02 -0.73 -32.02
CA ALA A 132 -1.73 0.22 -31.16
C ALA A 132 -1.00 0.64 -29.88
N GLU A 133 0.32 0.50 -29.76
CA GLU A 133 1.08 0.87 -28.55
C GLU A 133 0.77 2.29 -28.06
N MET A 134 0.66 3.26 -28.97
CA MET A 134 0.29 4.64 -28.63
C MET A 134 -1.14 4.76 -28.09
N LYS A 135 -2.09 3.97 -28.62
CA LYS A 135 -3.49 3.98 -28.16
C LYS A 135 -3.62 3.30 -26.80
N ILE A 136 -2.91 2.20 -26.59
CA ILE A 136 -2.85 1.50 -25.30
C ILE A 136 -2.31 2.45 -24.23
N ALA A 137 -1.17 3.11 -24.48
CA ALA A 137 -0.59 4.07 -23.54
C ALA A 137 -1.49 5.28 -23.26
N GLU A 138 -2.24 5.76 -24.26
CA GLU A 138 -3.22 6.83 -24.06
C GLU A 138 -4.38 6.37 -23.17
N LYS A 139 -4.90 5.16 -23.42
CA LYS A 139 -5.98 4.55 -22.65
C LYS A 139 -5.55 4.24 -21.22
N GLU A 140 -4.36 3.69 -21.01
CA GLU A 140 -3.76 3.47 -19.68
C GLU A 140 -3.70 4.76 -18.86
N ARG A 141 -3.27 5.87 -19.48
CA ARG A 141 -3.21 7.18 -18.82
C ARG A 141 -4.61 7.71 -18.47
N GLU A 142 -5.58 7.49 -19.35
CA GLU A 142 -6.98 7.85 -19.08
C GLU A 142 -7.54 7.04 -17.90
N LEU A 143 -7.34 5.73 -17.92
CA LEU A 143 -7.72 4.83 -16.84
C LEU A 143 -7.06 5.26 -15.54
N LEU A 144 -5.74 5.45 -15.52
CA LEU A 144 -5.00 5.89 -14.34
C LEU A 144 -5.57 7.20 -13.76
N GLY A 145 -5.92 8.16 -14.63
CA GLY A 145 -6.55 9.42 -14.22
C GLY A 145 -7.93 9.21 -13.58
N LYS A 146 -8.77 8.38 -14.20
CA LYS A 146 -10.10 8.00 -13.66
C LYS A 146 -9.96 7.32 -12.30
N TRP A 147 -9.03 6.38 -12.18
CA TRP A 147 -8.73 5.64 -10.96
C TRP A 147 -8.24 6.54 -9.84
N LEU A 148 -7.27 7.40 -10.12
CA LEU A 148 -6.76 8.39 -9.18
C LEU A 148 -7.89 9.28 -8.64
N ALA A 149 -8.76 9.77 -9.52
CA ALA A 149 -9.90 10.58 -9.13
C ALA A 149 -10.91 9.80 -8.27
N HIS A 150 -11.22 8.56 -8.64
CA HIS A 150 -12.13 7.69 -7.90
C HIS A 150 -11.59 7.34 -6.50
N ILE A 151 -10.35 6.85 -6.41
CA ILE A 151 -9.69 6.51 -5.15
C ILE A 151 -9.64 7.73 -4.24
N LYS A 152 -9.22 8.88 -4.76
CA LYS A 152 -9.20 10.13 -4.00
C LYS A 152 -10.59 10.51 -3.49
N TYR A 153 -11.61 10.39 -4.34
CA TYR A 153 -12.99 10.68 -3.96
C TYR A 153 -13.50 9.77 -2.84
N GLU A 154 -13.25 8.47 -2.91
CA GLU A 154 -13.68 7.52 -1.88
C GLU A 154 -12.92 7.70 -0.56
N LEU A 155 -11.60 7.87 -0.62
CA LEU A 155 -10.78 8.05 0.58
C LEU A 155 -11.08 9.37 1.30
N ASN A 156 -11.43 10.44 0.57
CA ASN A 156 -11.83 11.71 1.16
C ASN A 156 -13.16 11.65 1.94
N LYS A 157 -13.97 10.61 1.76
CA LYS A 157 -15.18 10.39 2.57
C LYS A 157 -14.88 9.70 3.91
N CYS A 158 -13.68 9.12 4.05
CA CYS A 158 -13.30 8.42 5.25
C CYS A 158 -12.98 9.40 6.39
N LYS A 159 -13.04 8.92 7.63
CA LYS A 159 -12.83 9.74 8.83
C LYS A 159 -11.42 10.34 8.92
N PHE A 160 -10.42 9.58 8.50
CA PHE A 160 -9.01 9.94 8.48
C PHE A 160 -8.50 9.81 7.04
N PRO A 161 -8.72 10.82 6.18
CA PRO A 161 -8.22 10.77 4.82
C PRO A 161 -6.68 10.83 4.80
N PRO A 162 -6.04 10.31 3.73
CA PRO A 162 -4.60 10.39 3.55
C PRO A 162 -4.08 11.83 3.36
#